data_AF-A0A971H3C6-F1
#
_entry.id   AF-A0A971H3C6-F1
#
_cell.length_a   1.000
_cell.length_b   1.000
_cell.length_c   1.000
_cell.angle_alpha   90.00
_cell.angle_beta   90.00
_cell.angle_gamma   90.00
#
_symmetry.space_group_name_H-M   'P 1'
#
loop_
_entity.id
_entity.type
_entity.pdbx_description
1 polymer ?
#
loop_
_entity_poly.entity_id
_entity_poly.type
_entity_poly.pdbx_seq_one_letter_code
_entity_poly.pdbx_strand_id
1 'polypeptide(L)'
;MNIRIKKSRDADKRKTIWLPMEEDKLEEISNELGIEMTTEPNAYIDGSMDERFSKIFGYRDVNIDELNYLMKRLDSFDSREIGKFYATIFGEKLEKMDDLINLTFNMHCYSLVNNFSDLDKLGKDLYLTEKG
;
A
#
# COMPACT_ATOMS: atom_id res chain seq x y z
N MET A 1 -9.05 -4.01 2.19
CA MET A 1 -8.01 -5.06 2.03
C MET A 1 -7.79 -5.79 3.33
N ASN A 2 -7.74 -7.13 3.28
CA ASN A 2 -7.43 -7.97 4.43
C ASN A 2 -5.92 -8.01 4.70
N ILE A 3 -5.49 -7.57 5.87
CA ILE A 3 -4.08 -7.59 6.27
C ILE A 3 -3.98 -8.25 7.64
N ARG A 4 -3.00 -9.15 7.79
CA ARG A 4 -2.71 -9.80 9.06
C ARG A 4 -1.59 -9.05 9.76
N ILE A 5 -1.86 -8.58 10.97
CA ILE A 5 -0.93 -7.75 11.74
C ILE A 5 -0.62 -8.37 13.11
N LYS A 6 0.55 -8.00 13.62
CA LYS A 6 1.11 -8.38 14.93
C LYS A 6 1.71 -7.14 15.60
N LYS A 7 1.91 -7.17 16.92
CA LYS A 7 2.68 -6.11 17.62
C LYS A 7 4.13 -6.04 17.14
N SER A 8 4.75 -7.19 16.95
CA SER A 8 6.11 -7.34 16.46
C SER A 8 6.28 -8.68 15.77
N ARG A 9 7.41 -8.87 15.09
CA ARG A 9 7.75 -10.12 14.41
C ARG A 9 7.59 -11.36 15.30
N ASP A 10 8.02 -11.28 16.55
CA ASP A 10 8.06 -12.40 17.51
C ASP A 10 6.81 -12.51 18.39
N ALA A 11 5.86 -11.57 18.29
CA ALA A 11 4.64 -11.62 19.09
C ALA A 11 3.79 -12.86 18.73
N ASP A 12 3.14 -13.51 19.69
CA ASP A 12 2.25 -14.64 19.37
C ASP A 12 0.87 -14.19 18.89
N LYS A 13 0.39 -13.06 19.43
CA LYS A 13 -0.93 -12.51 19.11
C LYS A 13 -0.92 -11.86 17.74
N ARG A 14 -1.87 -12.27 16.90
CA ARG A 14 -2.09 -11.72 15.55
C ARG A 14 -3.56 -11.52 15.27
N LYS A 15 -3.91 -10.53 14.46
CA LYS A 15 -5.29 -10.27 14.03
C LYS A 15 -5.32 -10.01 12.53
N THR A 16 -6.36 -10.48 11.86
CA THR A 16 -6.66 -10.09 10.48
C THR A 16 -7.62 -8.90 10.55
N ILE A 17 -7.24 -7.80 9.92
CA ILE A 17 -8.00 -6.54 9.90
C ILE A 17 -8.33 -6.15 8.47
N TRP A 18 -9.41 -5.37 8.32
CA TRP A 18 -9.76 -4.76 7.05
C TRP A 18 -9.35 -3.30 7.05
N LEU A 19 -8.39 -2.95 6.19
CA LEU A 19 -7.97 -1.56 5.96
C LEU A 19 -8.41 -1.07 4.57
N PRO A 20 -8.71 0.22 4.37
CA PRO A 20 -8.71 1.26 5.40
C PRO A 20 -9.85 1.10 6.41
N MET A 21 -9.68 1.70 7.58
CA MET A 21 -10.72 1.80 8.60
C MET A 21 -10.68 3.13 9.37
N GLU A 22 -11.74 3.39 10.14
CA GLU A 22 -11.84 4.55 11.03
C GLU A 22 -10.83 4.46 12.19
N GLU A 23 -10.31 5.61 12.62
CA GLU A 23 -9.21 5.66 13.60
C GLU A 23 -9.64 5.09 14.96
N ASP A 24 -10.85 5.36 15.44
CA ASP A 24 -11.36 4.80 16.72
C ASP A 24 -11.32 3.26 16.72
N LYS A 25 -11.62 2.64 15.57
CA LYS A 25 -11.59 1.17 15.43
C LYS A 25 -10.15 0.66 15.30
N LEU A 26 -9.28 1.44 14.68
CA LEU A 26 -7.86 1.12 14.59
C LEU A 26 -7.21 1.16 15.98
N GLU A 27 -7.57 2.15 16.79
CA GLU A 27 -7.13 2.30 18.18
C GLU A 27 -7.62 1.13 19.05
N GLU A 28 -8.89 0.73 18.93
CA GLU A 28 -9.44 -0.44 19.62
C GLU A 28 -8.61 -1.71 19.33
N ILE A 29 -8.32 -1.96 18.05
CA ILE A 29 -7.53 -3.12 17.63
C ILE A 29 -6.07 -3.00 18.08
N SER A 30 -5.49 -1.80 18.03
CA SER A 30 -4.12 -1.54 18.47
C SER A 30 -3.97 -1.83 19.96
N ASN A 31 -4.91 -1.35 20.78
CA ASN A 31 -4.99 -1.64 22.21
C ASN A 31 -5.13 -3.14 22.48
N GLU A 32 -5.98 -3.85 21.73
CA GLU A 32 -6.10 -5.30 21.85
C GLU A 32 -4.78 -6.02 21.56
N LEU A 33 -4.02 -5.58 20.57
CA LEU A 33 -2.73 -6.17 20.19
C LEU A 33 -1.57 -5.69 21.07
N GLY A 34 -1.81 -4.71 21.94
CA GLY A 34 -0.78 -4.05 22.76
C GLY A 34 0.19 -3.21 21.92
N ILE A 35 -0.27 -2.71 20.77
CA ILE A 35 0.45 -1.75 19.92
C ILE A 35 0.30 -0.37 20.54
N GLU A 36 1.44 0.27 20.83
CA GLU A 36 1.47 1.63 21.35
C GLU A 36 1.45 2.62 20.19
N MET A 37 0.71 3.71 20.34
CA MET A 37 0.68 4.78 19.34
C MET A 37 1.99 5.57 19.38
N THR A 38 2.75 5.51 18.30
CA THR A 38 4.03 6.20 18.13
C THR A 38 4.15 6.67 16.68
N THR A 39 5.19 7.45 16.37
CA THR A 39 5.54 7.81 14.98
C THR A 39 6.54 6.84 14.35
N GLU A 40 7.03 5.87 15.11
CA GLU A 40 7.97 4.85 14.65
C GLU A 40 7.21 3.58 14.24
N PRO A 41 7.86 2.60 13.59
CA PRO A 41 7.25 1.30 13.36
C PRO A 41 6.77 0.66 14.66
N ASN A 42 5.47 0.37 14.75
CA ASN A 42 4.80 -0.14 15.96
C ASN A 42 3.97 -1.41 15.71
N ALA A 43 3.92 -1.87 14.46
CA ALA A 43 3.22 -3.07 14.04
C ALA A 43 4.05 -3.86 13.03
N TYR A 44 3.76 -5.14 12.90
CA TYR A 44 4.39 -6.03 11.93
C TYR A 44 3.34 -6.67 11.02
N ILE A 45 3.57 -6.61 9.71
CA ILE A 45 2.72 -7.25 8.71
C ILE A 45 3.10 -8.73 8.60
N ASP A 46 2.23 -9.64 9.06
CA ASP A 46 2.39 -11.09 8.92
C ASP A 46 1.95 -11.61 7.54
N GLY A 47 1.27 -10.77 6.75
CA GLY A 47 0.90 -11.05 5.37
C GLY A 47 -0.47 -10.51 4.98
N SER A 48 -0.89 -10.79 3.75
CA SER A 48 -2.21 -10.44 3.21
C SER A 48 -2.75 -11.57 2.34
N MET A 49 -4.07 -11.56 2.13
CA MET A 49 -4.72 -12.39 1.11
C MET A 49 -4.44 -11.86 -0.31
N ASP A 50 -4.10 -10.59 -0.48
CA ASP A 50 -3.62 -10.07 -1.77
C ASP A 50 -2.15 -10.47 -1.94
N GLU A 51 -1.88 -11.29 -2.95
CA GLU A 51 -0.55 -11.83 -3.22
C GLU A 51 0.46 -10.73 -3.62
N ARG A 52 0.02 -9.70 -4.35
CA ARG A 52 0.89 -8.58 -4.76
C ARG A 52 1.27 -7.76 -3.54
N PHE A 53 0.28 -7.45 -2.70
CA PHE A 53 0.53 -6.77 -1.42
C PHE A 53 1.46 -7.60 -0.55
N SER A 54 1.21 -8.90 -0.40
CA SER A 54 2.04 -9.79 0.44
C SER A 54 3.49 -9.87 -0.07
N LYS A 55 3.70 -9.90 -1.39
CA LYS A 55 5.04 -9.89 -2.00
C LYS A 55 5.80 -8.59 -1.73
N ILE A 56 5.09 -7.46 -1.74
CA ILE A 56 5.73 -6.14 -1.60
C ILE A 56 5.85 -5.76 -0.13
N PHE A 57 4.83 -5.93 0.69
CA PHE A 57 4.76 -5.40 2.06
C PHE A 57 4.75 -6.47 3.15
N GLY A 58 4.65 -7.75 2.79
CA GLY A 58 4.67 -8.83 3.78
C GLY A 58 5.97 -8.89 4.56
N TYR A 59 5.87 -9.27 5.83
CA TYR A 59 6.98 -9.52 6.74
C TYR A 59 7.83 -8.29 7.06
N ARG A 60 7.20 -7.12 7.23
CA ARG A 60 7.86 -5.85 7.54
C ARG A 60 7.27 -5.18 8.77
N ASP A 61 8.12 -4.47 9.49
CA ASP A 61 7.72 -3.52 10.52
C ASP A 61 7.22 -2.23 9.85
N VAL A 62 6.08 -1.74 10.31
CA VAL A 62 5.40 -0.56 9.79
C VAL A 62 4.77 0.23 10.93
N ASN A 63 4.48 1.50 10.69
CA ASN A 63 3.54 2.22 11.51
C ASN A 63 2.10 1.89 11.06
N ILE A 64 1.24 1.53 12.00
CA ILE A 64 -0.13 1.09 11.68
C ILE A 64 -1.00 2.23 11.12
N ASP A 65 -0.77 3.47 11.55
CA ASP A 65 -1.51 4.64 11.09
C ASP A 65 -1.10 5.02 9.67
N GLU A 66 0.20 4.99 9.38
CA GLU A 66 0.71 5.18 8.01
C GLU A 66 0.20 4.09 7.07
N LEU A 67 0.15 2.83 7.52
CA LEU A 67 -0.44 1.75 6.76
C LEU A 67 -1.92 2.02 6.50
N ASN A 68 -2.71 2.40 7.51
CA ASN A 68 -4.11 2.74 7.35
C ASN A 68 -4.30 3.90 6.36
N TYR A 69 -3.45 4.93 6.47
CA TYR A 69 -3.45 6.08 5.58
C TYR A 69 -3.13 5.69 4.13
N LEU A 70 -2.10 4.88 3.91
CA LEU A 70 -1.78 4.36 2.58
C LEU A 70 -2.99 3.60 2.00
N MET A 71 -3.66 2.78 2.81
CA MET A 71 -4.86 2.07 2.35
C MET A 71 -6.00 3.01 2.00
N LYS A 72 -6.20 4.11 2.73
CA LYS A 72 -7.18 5.16 2.39
C LYS A 72 -6.87 5.79 1.03
N ARG A 73 -5.58 6.04 0.75
CA ARG A 73 -5.14 6.57 -0.55
C ARG A 73 -5.44 5.59 -1.68
N LEU A 74 -5.08 4.32 -1.49
CA LEU A 74 -5.27 3.28 -2.50
C LEU A 74 -6.75 2.94 -2.74
N ASP A 75 -7.64 3.17 -1.76
CA ASP A 75 -9.09 2.97 -1.93
C ASP A 75 -9.70 3.90 -3.01
N SER A 76 -9.02 5.01 -3.31
CA SER A 76 -9.43 5.92 -4.39
C SER A 76 -8.96 5.51 -5.78
N PHE A 77 -8.06 4.51 -5.90
CA PHE A 77 -7.43 4.14 -7.16
C PHE A 77 -8.29 3.16 -7.95
N ASP A 78 -8.32 3.33 -9.27
CA ASP A 78 -8.85 2.33 -10.18
C ASP A 78 -7.88 1.14 -10.35
N SER A 79 -8.32 0.08 -11.04
CA SER A 79 -7.51 -1.12 -11.22
C SER A 79 -6.22 -0.89 -12.02
N ARG A 80 -6.19 0.11 -12.92
CA ARG A 80 -5.01 0.50 -13.70
C ARG A 80 -4.04 1.29 -12.83
N GLU A 81 -4.54 2.22 -12.02
CA GLU A 81 -3.75 2.99 -11.07
C GLU A 81 -3.10 2.09 -10.02
N ILE A 82 -3.83 1.12 -9.46
CA ILE A 82 -3.27 0.08 -8.58
C ILE A 82 -2.17 -0.73 -9.29
N GLY A 83 -2.41 -1.13 -10.55
CA GLY A 83 -1.42 -1.86 -11.34
C GLY A 83 -0.14 -1.05 -11.55
N LYS A 84 -0.28 0.23 -11.90
CA LYS A 84 0.82 1.18 -12.08
C LYS A 84 1.58 1.42 -10.78
N PHE A 85 0.87 1.57 -9.66
CA PHE A 85 1.47 1.75 -8.34
C PHE A 85 2.40 0.58 -7.97
N TYR A 86 1.90 -0.66 -8.10
CA TYR A 86 2.72 -1.85 -7.84
C TYR A 86 3.89 -2.00 -8.81
N ALA A 87 3.69 -1.68 -10.09
CA ALA A 87 4.76 -1.73 -11.08
C ALA A 87 5.87 -0.70 -10.76
N THR A 88 5.50 0.52 -10.37
CA THR A 88 6.46 1.57 -9.99
C THR A 88 7.23 1.17 -8.74
N ILE A 89 6.57 0.63 -7.70
CA ILE A 89 7.27 0.14 -6.50
C ILE A 89 8.33 -0.90 -6.87
N PHE A 90 7.98 -1.85 -7.74
CA PHE A 90 8.90 -2.89 -8.18
C PHE A 90 10.07 -2.32 -9.01
N GLY A 91 9.80 -1.36 -9.91
CA GLY A 91 10.81 -0.73 -10.76
C GLY A 91 11.77 0.18 -10.00
N GLU A 92 11.24 1.03 -9.13
CA GLU A 92 11.99 2.00 -8.32
C GLU A 92 12.57 1.39 -7.03
N LYS A 93 12.19 0.15 -6.69
CA LYS A 93 12.60 -0.57 -5.47
C LYS A 93 12.29 0.21 -4.19
N LEU A 94 11.09 0.79 -4.13
CA LEU A 94 10.64 1.52 -2.94
C LEU A 94 10.32 0.56 -1.80
N GLU A 95 10.81 0.87 -0.60
CA GLU A 95 10.67 -0.03 0.57
C GLU A 95 10.06 0.65 1.80
N LYS A 96 10.22 1.97 1.94
CA LYS A 96 9.77 2.72 3.12
C LYS A 96 8.33 3.21 2.98
N MET A 97 7.60 3.25 4.09
CA MET A 97 6.20 3.67 4.09
C MET A 97 6.00 5.10 3.54
N ASP A 98 6.87 6.03 3.93
CA ASP A 98 6.88 7.40 3.41
C ASP A 98 7.03 7.47 1.89
N ASP A 99 7.95 6.68 1.31
CA ASP A 99 8.19 6.66 -0.14
C ASP A 99 6.94 6.17 -0.89
N LEU A 100 6.24 5.19 -0.32
CA LEU A 100 5.01 4.62 -0.89
C LEU A 100 3.86 5.61 -0.81
N ILE A 101 3.71 6.29 0.33
CA ILE A 101 2.72 7.35 0.51
C ILE A 101 2.99 8.49 -0.49
N ASN A 102 4.23 8.95 -0.58
CA ASN A 102 4.67 9.97 -1.53
C ASN A 102 4.41 9.55 -2.98
N LEU A 103 4.64 8.28 -3.33
CA LEU A 103 4.31 7.75 -4.65
C LEU A 103 2.81 7.92 -4.97
N THR A 104 1.90 7.74 -4.01
CA THR A 104 0.45 7.95 -4.26
C THR A 104 0.10 9.38 -4.68
N PHE A 105 0.92 10.38 -4.33
CA PHE A 105 0.73 11.76 -4.77
C PHE A 105 1.35 12.03 -6.15
N ASN A 106 2.42 11.30 -6.48
CA ASN A 106 3.21 11.49 -7.69
C ASN A 106 2.86 10.50 -8.81
N MET A 107 1.71 9.80 -8.71
CA MET A 107 1.28 8.82 -9.72
C MET A 107 1.15 9.42 -11.12
N HIS A 108 0.88 10.71 -11.27
CA HIS A 108 0.83 11.41 -12.56
C HIS A 108 2.19 11.50 -13.26
N CYS A 109 3.30 11.40 -12.51
CA CYS A 109 4.66 11.43 -13.07
C CYS A 109 5.11 10.11 -13.71
N TYR A 110 4.34 9.03 -13.54
CA TYR A 110 4.67 7.72 -14.07
C TYR A 110 3.73 7.36 -15.22
N SER A 111 4.09 6.41 -16.08
CA SER A 111 3.19 5.83 -17.08
C SER A 111 3.42 4.32 -17.15
N LEU A 112 2.36 3.51 -17.04
CA LEU A 112 2.46 2.06 -17.17
C LEU A 112 2.14 1.64 -18.60
N VAL A 113 3.17 1.23 -19.34
CA VAL A 113 3.03 0.67 -20.69
C VAL A 113 3.06 -0.85 -20.59
N ASN A 114 1.91 -1.49 -20.77
CA ASN A 114 1.77 -2.95 -20.65
C ASN A 114 1.07 -3.62 -21.85
N ASN A 115 0.55 -2.83 -22.79
CA ASN A 115 -0.13 -3.32 -24.00
C ASN A 115 0.59 -2.81 -25.25
N PHE A 116 1.31 -3.70 -25.93
CA PHE A 116 2.05 -3.41 -27.17
C PHE A 116 1.30 -3.84 -28.44
N SER A 117 0.04 -4.27 -28.30
CA SER A 117 -0.75 -4.80 -29.40
C SER A 117 -1.21 -3.71 -30.38
N ASP A 118 -1.31 -2.47 -29.91
CA ASP A 118 -1.74 -1.30 -30.69
C ASP A 118 -0.96 -0.05 -30.23
N LEU A 119 0.06 0.30 -31.00
CA LEU A 119 0.97 1.40 -30.69
C LEU A 119 0.34 2.79 -30.89
N ASP A 120 -0.69 2.92 -31.75
CA ASP A 120 -1.35 4.21 -32.00
C ASP A 120 -2.29 4.56 -30.85
N LYS A 121 -3.03 3.57 -30.35
CA LYS A 121 -3.82 3.72 -29.12
C LYS A 121 -2.92 4.00 -27.92
N LEU A 122 -1.81 3.27 -27.79
CA LEU A 122 -0.83 3.46 -26.73
C LEU A 122 -0.26 4.89 -26.73
N GLY A 123 0.10 5.42 -27.91
CA GLY A 123 0.62 6.78 -28.05
C GLY A 123 -0.36 7.86 -27.60
N LYS A 124 -1.67 7.67 -27.89
CA LYS A 124 -2.73 8.59 -27.46
C LYS A 124 -2.96 8.54 -25.94
N ASP A 125 -2.97 7.34 -25.35
CA ASP A 125 -3.14 7.16 -23.90
C ASP A 125 -1.96 7.79 -23.12
N LEU A 126 -0.72 7.63 -23.62
CA LEU A 126 0.48 8.28 -23.06
C LEU A 126 0.38 9.81 -23.11
N TYR A 127 0.02 10.37 -24.27
CA TYR A 127 -0.11 11.82 -24.44
C TYR A 127 -1.14 12.42 -23.48
N LEU A 128 -2.29 11.77 -23.30
CA LEU A 128 -3.34 12.22 -22.38
C LEU A 128 -2.93 12.10 -20.91
N THR A 129 -2.11 11.10 -20.56
CA THR A 129 -1.59 10.92 -19.20
C THR A 129 -0.54 11.96 -18.84
N GLU A 130 0.31 12.39 -19.79
CA GLU A 130 1.35 13.40 -19.57
C GLU A 130 0.84 14.86 -19.63
N LYS A 131 -0.30 15.10 -20.27
CA LYS A 131 -0.88 16.44 -20.45
C LYS A 131 -2.10 16.74 -19.58
N GLY A 132 -2.62 15.73 -18.87
CA GLY A 132 -3.78 15.83 -17.99
C GLY A 132 -3.45 16.37 -16.60
#